data_AF-A0A918PF50-F1
#
_entry.id   AF-A0A918PF50-F1
#
_cell.length_a   1.000
_cell.length_b   1.000
_cell.length_c   1.000
_cell.angle_alpha   90.00
_cell.angle_beta   90.00
_cell.angle_gamma   90.00
#
_symmetry.space_group_name_H-M   'P 1'
#
loop_
_entity.id
_entity.type
_entity.pdbx_description
1 polymer ?
#
loop_
_entity_poly.entity_id
_entity_poly.type
_entity_poly.pdbx_seq_one_letter_code
_entity_poly.pdbx_strand_id
1 'polypeptide(L)' 'MDRAFTPPAGFVPLIGLHTGITTEEIRLEPADQVAATVGAFVTAVRAGSAPRTDTLRQAVLPDAVRRRSA' A
#
# COMPACT_ATOMS: atom_id res chain seq x y z
N MET A 1 20.16 3.24 3.80
CA MET A 1 18.71 3.14 3.50
C MET A 1 18.42 4.23 2.50
N ASP A 2 18.27 3.91 1.21
CA ASP A 2 18.03 4.97 0.22
C ASP A 2 17.23 4.46 -0.99
N ARG A 3 16.00 4.00 -0.71
CA ARG A 3 14.97 3.87 -1.73
C ARG A 3 13.61 4.01 -1.05
N ALA A 4 12.84 5.01 -1.44
CA ALA A 4 11.42 5.00 -1.14
C ALA A 4 10.80 3.74 -1.77
N PHE A 5 10.09 2.95 -0.98
CA PHE A 5 9.31 1.80 -1.48
C PHE A 5 8.08 2.24 -2.29
N THR A 6 7.76 3.53 -2.24
CA THR A 6 6.65 4.15 -2.96
C THR A 6 7.11 4.60 -4.36
N PRO A 7 6.45 4.14 -5.44
CA PRO A 7 6.69 4.64 -6.79
C PRO A 7 6.49 6.16 -6.89
N PRO A 8 7.13 6.84 -7.86
CA PRO A 8 6.89 8.26 -8.09
C PRO A 8 5.42 8.52 -8.47
N ALA A 9 4.91 9.72 -8.18
CA ALA A 9 3.49 10.06 -8.38
C ALA A 9 2.99 9.90 -9.83
N GLY A 10 3.88 10.05 -10.81
CA GLY A 10 3.57 9.84 -12.24
C GLY A 10 3.69 8.39 -12.70
N PHE A 11 3.99 7.44 -11.81
CA PHE A 11 4.06 6.02 -12.16
C PHE A 11 2.67 5.52 -12.55
N VAL A 12 2.55 4.95 -13.75
CA VAL A 12 1.33 4.30 -14.25
C VAL A 12 1.39 2.82 -13.87
N PRO A 13 0.60 2.34 -12.88
CA PRO A 13 0.60 0.93 -12.53
C PRO A 13 0.00 0.08 -13.66
N LEU A 14 0.55 -1.12 -13.86
CA LEU A 14 0.03 -2.12 -14.79
C LEU A 14 -0.41 -3.36 -14.01
N ILE A 15 -1.64 -3.80 -14.24
CA ILE A 15 -2.13 -5.10 -13.77
C ILE A 15 -2.03 -6.07 -14.95
N GLY A 16 -1.24 -7.13 -14.80
CA GLY A 16 -1.31 -8.28 -15.69
C GLY A 16 -2.47 -9.19 -15.27
N LEU A 17 -3.46 -9.37 -16.15
CA LEU A 17 -4.56 -10.32 -15.95
C LEU A 17 -4.36 -11.51 -16.88
N HIS A 18 -4.15 -12.68 -16.27
CA HIS A 18 -4.02 -13.95 -16.97
C HIS A 18 -5.26 -14.80 -16.73
N THR A 19 -5.89 -15.25 -17.81
CA THR A 19 -6.96 -16.25 -17.80
C THR A 19 -6.45 -17.53 -18.46
N GLY A 20 -7.24 -18.60 -18.45
CA GLY A 20 -6.88 -19.84 -19.16
C GLY A 20 -6.75 -19.67 -20.68
N ILE A 21 -7.19 -18.55 -21.25
CA ILE A 21 -7.28 -18.31 -22.70
C ILE A 21 -6.55 -17.02 -23.11
N THR A 22 -6.47 -16.03 -22.24
CA THR A 22 -5.97 -14.69 -22.57
C THR A 22 -4.99 -14.17 -21.53
N THR A 23 -4.14 -13.25 -21.97
CA THR A 23 -3.34 -12.39 -21.10
C THR A 23 -3.57 -10.96 -21.54
N GLU A 24 -3.95 -10.09 -20.61
CA GLU A 24 -4.18 -8.67 -20.86
C GLU A 24 -3.45 -7.79 -19.84
N GLU A 25 -3.17 -6.55 -20.23
CA GLU A 25 -2.62 -5.52 -19.35
C GLU A 25 -3.66 -4.43 -19.12
N ILE A 26 -3.98 -4.17 -17.85
CA ILE A 26 -4.86 -3.09 -17.45
C ILE A 26 -4.00 -1.96 -16.88
N ARG A 27 -4.05 -0.78 -17.51
CA ARG A 27 -3.39 0.43 -17.01
C ARG A 27 -4.26 1.10 -15.96
N LEU A 28 -3.66 1.44 -14.81
CA LEU A 28 -4.32 2.25 -13.79
C LEU A 28 -3.87 3.72 -13.89
N GLU A 29 -4.73 4.61 -13.43
CA GLU A 29 -4.36 6.03 -13.32
C GLU A 29 -3.21 6.21 -12.30
N PRO A 30 -2.23 7.08 -12.60
CA PRO A 30 -1.20 7.47 -11.64
C PRO A 30 -1.80 8.10 -10.38
N ALA A 31 -1.13 7.91 -9.24
CA ALA A 31 -1.52 8.52 -7.99
C ALA A 31 -0.30 8.93 -7.16
N ASP A 32 -0.38 10.12 -6.55
CA ASP A 32 0.58 10.54 -5.52
C ASP A 32 0.22 9.89 -4.18
N GLN A 33 0.75 8.68 -3.96
CA GLN A 33 0.52 7.93 -2.73
C GLN A 33 1.06 8.66 -1.50
N VAL A 34 2.11 9.47 -1.63
CA VAL A 34 2.70 10.21 -0.49
C VAL A 34 1.75 11.34 -0.09
N ALA A 35 1.33 12.16 -1.04
CA ALA A 35 0.39 13.25 -0.78
C ALA A 35 -0.94 12.74 -0.24
N ALA A 36 -1.48 11.66 -0.82
CA ALA A 36 -2.70 11.02 -0.34
C ALA A 36 -2.58 10.50 1.10
N THR A 37 -1.43 9.88 1.43
CA THR A 37 -1.16 9.36 2.79
C THR A 37 -1.08 10.48 3.81
N VAL A 38 -0.35 11.55 3.51
CA VAL A 38 -0.23 12.72 4.39
C VAL A 38 -1.59 13.40 4.56
N GLY A 39 -2.35 13.57 3.49
CA GLY A 39 -3.71 14.15 3.54
C GLY A 39 -4.67 13.33 4.42
N ALA A 40 -4.64 12.00 4.28
CA ALA A 40 -5.43 11.09 5.11
C ALA A 40 -5.02 11.18 6.60
N PHE A 41 -3.72 11.24 6.88
CA PHE A 41 -3.20 11.40 8.23
C PHE A 41 -3.67 12.72 8.88
N VAL A 42 -3.51 13.84 8.19
CA VAL A 42 -3.97 15.16 8.68
C VAL A 42 -5.47 15.13 8.97
N THR A 43 -6.26 14.51 8.08
CA THR A 43 -7.71 14.37 8.27
C THR A 43 -8.03 13.56 9.54
N ALA A 44 -7.37 12.42 9.74
CA ALA A 44 -7.58 11.58 10.92
C ALA A 44 -7.22 12.28 12.23
N VAL A 45 -6.09 13.00 12.25
CA VAL A 45 -5.66 13.80 13.41
C VAL A 45 -6.67 14.87 13.74
N ARG A 46 -7.12 15.64 12.73
CA ARG A 46 -8.11 16.71 12.94
C ARG A 46 -9.46 16.17 13.40
N ALA A 47 -9.83 14.97 12.97
CA ALA A 47 -11.06 14.31 13.38
C ALA A 47 -10.95 13.57 14.73
N GLY A 48 -9.76 13.51 15.36
CA GLY A 48 -9.54 12.73 16.58
C GLY A 48 -9.79 11.23 16.38
N SER A 49 -9.58 10.71 15.16
CA SER A 49 -9.88 9.33 14.81
C SER A 49 -8.94 8.36 15.50
N ALA A 50 -9.49 7.30 16.10
CA ALA A 50 -8.69 6.19 16.60
C ALA A 50 -8.04 5.43 15.42
N PRO A 51 -6.84 4.85 15.61
CA PRO A 51 -6.25 3.94 14.63
C PRO A 51 -7.19 2.78 14.32
N ARG A 52 -7.18 2.33 13.07
CA ARG A 52 -7.99 1.18 12.64
C ARG A 52 -7.48 -0.10 13.32
N THR A 53 -8.41 -1.02 13.61
CA THR A 53 -8.13 -2.27 14.33
C THR A 53 -7.19 -3.21 13.56
N ASP A 54 -7.16 -3.10 12.23
CA ASP A 54 -6.24 -3.79 11.34
C ASP A 54 -4.76 -3.43 11.59
N THR A 55 -4.46 -2.25 12.14
CA THR A 55 -3.09 -1.78 12.40
C THR A 55 -2.37 -2.70 13.40
N LEU A 56 -3.06 -3.14 14.46
CA LEU A 56 -2.50 -4.08 15.43
C LEU A 56 -2.35 -5.48 14.84
N ARG A 57 -3.33 -5.92 14.04
CA ARG A 57 -3.24 -7.20 13.33
C ARG A 57 -2.05 -7.22 12.37
N GLN A 58 -1.79 -6.10 11.70
CA GLN A 58 -0.65 -5.96 10.81
C GLN A 58 0.66 -6.11 11.57
N ALA A 59 0.82 -5.62 12.80
CA ALA A 59 2.05 -5.78 13.56
C ALA A 59 2.35 -7.25 13.92
N VAL A 60 1.31 -8.04 14.21
CA VAL A 60 1.45 -9.47 14.56
C VAL A 60 1.99 -10.30 13.38
N LEU A 61 1.66 -9.93 12.14
CA LEU A 61 2.01 -10.73 10.95
C LEU A 61 3.53 -10.76 10.67
N PRO A 62 4.26 -9.62 10.56
CA PRO A 62 5.71 -9.60 10.44
C PRO A 62 6.42 -10.28 11.61
N ASP A 63 5.90 -10.15 12.84
CA ASP A 63 6.46 -10.82 14.01
C ASP A 63 6.32 -12.36 13.93
N ALA A 64 5.20 -12.85 13.40
CA ALA A 64 5.01 -14.27 13.15
C ALA A 64 5.95 -14.78 12.04
N VAL A 65 6.08 -14.04 10.94
CA VAL A 65 7.03 -14.38 9.85
C VAL A 65 8.46 -14.42 10.38
N ARG A 66 8.89 -13.40 11.11
CA ARG A 66 10.24 -13.32 11.69
C ARG A 66 10.56 -14.51 12.59
N ARG A 67 9.60 -14.95 13.41
CA ARG A 67 9.77 -16.13 14.29
C ARG A 67 9.82 -17.47 13.54
N ARG A 68 9.25 -17.56 12.34
CA ARG A 68 9.18 -18.79 11.55
C ARG A 68 10.30 -18.92 10.51
N SER A 69 10.92 -17.80 10.15
CA SER A 69 12.05 -17.73 9.20
C SER A 69 13.42 -17.70 9.87
N ALA A 70 13.48 -17.76 11.19
CA ALA A 70 14.70 -17.97 11.99
C ALA A 70 14.90 -19.47 12.26
#